data_AF-A0ABD3ULG8-F1
#
_entry.id   AF-A0ABD3ULG8-F1
#
_cell.length_a   1.000
_cell.length_b   1.000
_cell.length_c   1.000
_cell.angle_alpha   90.00
_cell.angle_beta   90.00
_cell.angle_gamma   90.00
#
_symmetry.space_group_name_H-M   'P 1'
#
loop_
_entity.id
_entity.type
_entity.pdbx_description
1 polymer ?
#
loop_
_entity_poly.entity_id
_entity_poly.type
_entity_poly.pdbx_seq_one_letter_code
_entity_poly.pdbx_strand_id
1 'polypeptide(L)'
;MPPTPTMTTENSTNTSRAEELKTLANEAFKAHKYSQAIDLYTQAIGVSNDNAVYWANRAFAHTKLEEYGSAIQDATKAIEIDPKYSKGYYRRGAAYLAMGKFKDALKDFQQVKKLCPNDPDATKKLKECEKAVMKLKFEEAISVPGSEKHSVADSIDYHTIGTSTGSSFVSPKVTSVTVLVALMAVLAVYVRNKAAIAVAVAAMAMLLVVWGTSWLGGFKDNVFTKSRTIDLDVEPKYAGARIEGDVVTLDFVKKMMDDFKNQKSLHKRYAYQIVLQIRDLLRALPSLVDINVPNGKHFTVCGDVHGQFYDLINIFELNGLPAEDNPYLFNGDFVDRGSFSLEVILTLFAFKCMSPSAIYLARGNHESKSMNKIYGFEGEVRSKLSDTFVELFAEVFCCLPLAHVINEKVFVVHGGLFSVDGVKLSDIKAIDRFCEPPEEGLMCEILWSDPQPQLGRGPSKRGVGLSFGADVTERFLQDNNLDLVVRSHEVKDEGYEIEHDGKLITVFSAPNYCDQMGNKGAFIRFEAPDMKPNIVTFSSVPHPDIKPMAYANNFLRMFS
;
A
#
# COMPACT_ATOMS: atom_id res chain seq x y z
N MET A 1 34.19 43.11 35.46
CA MET A 1 33.63 41.82 35.01
C MET A 1 32.16 42.05 34.71
N PRO A 2 31.63 41.65 33.54
CA PRO A 2 30.19 41.61 33.37
C PRO A 2 29.62 40.55 34.32
N PRO A 3 28.41 40.74 34.88
CA PRO A 3 27.82 39.77 35.78
C PRO A 3 27.57 38.46 35.04
N THR A 4 28.02 37.34 35.60
CA THR A 4 27.68 35.99 35.14
C THR A 4 26.16 35.84 35.20
N PRO A 5 25.50 35.34 34.15
CA PRO A 5 24.05 35.13 34.17
C PRO A 5 23.66 34.23 35.36
N THR A 6 22.60 34.58 36.08
CA THR A 6 22.05 33.70 37.11
C THR A 6 21.30 32.54 36.44
N MET A 7 21.32 31.32 37.01
CA MET A 7 20.62 30.15 36.44
C MET A 7 19.15 30.39 36.06
N THR A 8 18.47 31.31 36.75
CA THR A 8 17.09 31.71 36.45
C THR A 8 16.96 32.51 35.16
N THR A 9 17.94 33.36 34.85
CA THR A 9 17.97 34.12 33.58
C THR A 9 18.31 33.23 32.39
N GLU A 10 19.24 32.29 32.53
CA GLU A 10 19.57 31.28 31.50
C GLU A 10 18.39 30.34 31.20
N ASN A 11 17.68 29.85 32.23
CA ASN A 11 16.50 29.02 32.03
C ASN A 11 15.37 29.78 31.31
N SER A 12 15.14 31.06 31.63
CA SER A 12 14.13 31.87 30.95
C SER A 12 14.45 32.14 29.47
N THR A 13 15.73 32.33 29.13
CA THR A 13 16.17 32.56 27.75
C THR A 13 16.14 31.28 26.92
N ASN A 14 16.51 30.14 27.50
CA ASN A 14 16.40 28.83 26.85
C ASN A 14 14.94 28.44 26.57
N THR A 15 14.02 28.69 27.50
CA THR A 15 12.58 28.46 27.27
C THR A 15 12.05 29.35 26.15
N SER A 16 12.43 30.63 26.11
CA SER A 16 12.04 31.54 25.02
C SER A 16 12.56 31.04 23.67
N ARG A 17 13.80 30.57 23.62
CA ARG A 17 14.42 30.07 22.39
C ARG A 17 13.75 28.79 21.87
N ALA A 18 13.41 27.85 22.76
CA ALA A 18 12.70 26.63 22.37
C ALA A 18 11.30 26.94 21.80
N GLU A 19 10.61 27.92 22.37
CA GLU A 19 9.29 28.36 21.90
C GLU A 19 9.34 29.07 20.53
N GLU A 20 10.40 29.84 20.25
CA GLU A 20 10.67 30.39 18.91
C GLU A 20 10.87 29.29 17.88
N LEU A 21 11.75 28.31 18.17
CA LEU A 21 12.03 27.18 17.29
C LEU A 21 10.75 26.36 17.01
N LYS A 22 9.93 26.12 18.04
CA LYS A 22 8.62 25.49 17.89
C LYS A 22 7.70 26.30 16.97
N THR A 23 7.72 27.63 17.05
CA THR A 23 6.89 28.49 16.21
C THR A 23 7.31 28.39 14.74
N LEU A 24 8.61 28.46 14.46
CA LEU A 24 9.15 28.23 13.11
C LEU A 24 8.82 26.82 12.60
N ALA A 25 8.91 25.80 13.46
CA ALA A 25 8.55 24.43 13.10
C ALA A 25 7.06 24.30 12.74
N ASN A 26 6.17 25.00 13.45
CA ASN A 26 4.75 25.04 13.11
C ASN A 26 4.49 25.75 11.77
N GLU A 27 5.25 26.79 11.44
CA GLU A 27 5.17 27.47 10.14
C GLU A 27 5.63 26.56 9.00
N ALA A 28 6.78 25.89 9.16
CA ALA A 28 7.26 24.88 8.21
C ALA A 28 6.23 23.75 8.02
N PHE A 29 5.65 23.24 9.11
CA PHE A 29 4.61 22.22 9.05
C PHE A 29 3.37 22.68 8.28
N LYS A 30 2.89 23.92 8.52
CA LYS A 30 1.75 24.50 7.78
C LYS A 30 2.05 24.71 6.30
N ALA A 31 3.32 24.93 5.96
CA ALA A 31 3.80 25.03 4.59
C ALA A 31 4.11 23.66 3.95
N HIS A 32 3.71 22.56 4.60
CA HIS A 32 3.96 21.17 4.17
C HIS A 32 5.45 20.79 4.07
N LYS A 33 6.36 21.60 4.65
CA LYS A 33 7.79 21.32 4.75
C LYS A 33 8.09 20.47 5.98
N TYR A 34 7.61 19.23 5.96
CA TYR A 34 7.62 18.38 7.16
C TYR A 34 9.04 17.99 7.62
N SER A 35 9.97 17.74 6.68
CA SER A 35 11.38 17.46 7.02
C SER A 35 12.02 18.64 7.78
N GLN A 36 11.86 19.86 7.24
CA GLN A 36 12.30 21.08 7.92
C GLN A 36 11.61 21.27 9.29
N ALA A 37 10.33 20.94 9.40
CA ALA A 37 9.62 21.00 10.67
C ALA A 37 10.20 20.02 11.71
N ILE A 38 10.57 18.80 11.29
CA ILE A 38 11.23 17.81 12.16
C ILE A 38 12.57 18.35 12.67
N ASP A 39 13.39 18.95 11.82
CA ASP A 39 14.67 19.52 12.21
C ASP A 39 14.50 20.65 13.23
N LEU A 40 13.55 21.55 12.99
CA LEU A 40 13.27 22.68 13.89
C LEU A 40 12.70 22.19 15.24
N TYR A 41 11.82 21.18 15.25
CA TYR A 41 11.39 20.56 16.50
C TYR A 41 12.53 19.83 17.22
N THR A 42 13.44 19.20 16.48
CA THR A 42 14.62 18.55 17.06
C THR A 42 15.53 19.56 17.72
N GLN A 43 15.75 20.72 17.09
CA GLN A 43 16.47 21.83 17.71
C GLN A 43 15.75 22.34 18.97
N ALA A 44 14.42 22.49 18.94
CA ALA A 44 13.64 22.90 20.11
C ALA A 44 13.79 21.91 21.27
N ILE A 45 13.72 20.61 20.98
CA ILE A 45 13.90 19.51 21.95
C ILE A 45 15.33 19.49 22.51
N GLY A 46 16.33 19.80 21.69
CA GLY A 46 17.72 19.93 22.12
C GLY A 46 17.94 21.06 23.13
N VAL A 47 17.12 22.11 23.08
CA VAL A 47 17.15 23.22 24.05
C VAL A 47 16.32 22.90 25.31
N SER A 48 15.11 22.36 25.15
CA SER A 48 14.22 21.94 26.26
C SER A 48 13.50 20.66 25.86
N ASN A 49 13.74 19.59 26.62
CA ASN A 49 13.21 18.25 26.34
C ASN A 49 12.02 17.85 27.23
N ASP A 50 11.63 18.73 28.15
CA ASP A 50 10.60 18.53 29.18
C ASP A 50 9.21 19.03 28.76
N ASN A 51 9.06 19.51 27.53
CA ASN A 51 7.76 19.94 26.98
C ASN A 51 7.16 18.87 26.06
N ALA A 52 6.08 18.22 26.53
CA ALA A 52 5.36 17.18 25.78
C ALA A 52 4.84 17.63 24.41
N VAL A 53 4.60 18.94 24.22
CA VAL A 53 4.07 19.49 22.96
C VAL A 53 5.09 19.36 21.83
N TYR A 54 6.39 19.53 22.11
CA TYR A 54 7.43 19.47 21.07
C TYR A 54 7.50 18.07 20.47
N TRP A 55 7.55 17.06 21.34
CA TRP A 55 7.55 15.66 20.97
C TRP A 55 6.28 15.26 20.21
N ALA A 56 5.09 15.65 20.69
CA ALA A 56 3.84 15.31 20.00
C ALA A 56 3.68 16.01 18.64
N ASN A 57 4.22 17.22 18.48
CA ASN A 57 4.21 17.91 17.20
C ASN A 57 5.22 17.30 16.22
N ARG A 58 6.42 16.93 16.68
CA ARG A 58 7.40 16.22 15.86
C ARG A 58 6.89 14.83 15.46
N ALA A 59 6.22 14.10 16.36
CA ALA A 59 5.52 12.87 16.03
C ALA A 59 4.49 13.06 14.90
N PHE A 60 3.81 14.21 14.86
CA PHE A 60 2.86 14.49 13.79
C PHE A 60 3.56 14.76 12.46
N ALA A 61 4.70 15.46 12.48
CA ALA A 61 5.53 15.66 11.29
C ALA A 61 6.08 14.33 10.75
N HIS A 62 6.61 13.47 11.63
CA HIS A 62 6.98 12.09 11.29
C HIS A 62 5.81 11.31 10.68
N THR A 63 4.61 11.40 11.24
CA THR A 63 3.41 10.73 10.67
C THR A 63 3.10 11.20 9.25
N LYS A 64 3.34 12.49 8.93
CA LYS A 64 3.10 13.05 7.59
C LYS A 64 4.16 12.61 6.56
N LEU A 65 5.36 12.24 7.01
CA LEU A 65 6.40 11.60 6.19
C LEU A 65 6.38 10.07 6.28
N GLU A 66 5.35 9.49 6.91
CA GLU A 66 5.20 8.02 7.02
C GLU A 66 6.29 7.34 7.86
N GLU A 67 7.00 8.12 8.67
CA GLU A 67 7.97 7.69 9.66
C GLU A 67 7.25 7.25 10.95
N TYR A 68 6.37 6.24 10.84
CA TYR A 68 5.45 5.85 11.91
C TYR A 68 6.14 5.32 13.17
N GLY A 69 7.28 4.65 13.03
CA GLY A 69 8.12 4.19 14.15
C GLY A 69 8.64 5.36 14.96
N SER A 70 9.23 6.36 14.30
CA SER A 70 9.67 7.61 14.95
C SER A 70 8.50 8.36 15.58
N ALA A 71 7.34 8.40 14.92
CA ALA A 71 6.13 9.01 15.47
C ALA A 71 5.66 8.32 16.76
N ILE A 72 5.72 6.99 16.84
CA ILE A 72 5.38 6.22 18.04
C ILE A 72 6.36 6.50 19.18
N GLN A 73 7.66 6.57 18.89
CA GLN A 73 8.69 6.87 19.89
C GLN A 73 8.48 8.27 20.48
N ASP A 74 8.34 9.29 19.62
CA ASP A 74 8.12 10.67 20.05
C ASP A 74 6.80 10.82 20.81
N ALA A 75 5.71 10.21 20.33
CA ALA A 75 4.43 10.27 21.02
C ALA A 75 4.47 9.55 22.37
N THR A 76 5.22 8.45 22.48
CA THR A 76 5.48 7.79 23.78
C THR A 76 6.25 8.71 24.71
N LYS A 77 7.26 9.42 24.21
CA LYS A 77 8.01 10.39 25.02
C LYS A 77 7.14 11.55 25.50
N ALA A 78 6.24 12.05 24.64
CA ALA A 78 5.25 13.07 25.04
C ALA A 78 4.35 12.59 26.20
N ILE A 79 3.93 11.32 26.18
CA ILE A 79 3.11 10.70 27.23
C ILE A 79 3.91 10.49 28.52
N GLU A 80 5.19 10.12 28.44
CA GLU A 80 6.07 10.01 29.61
C GLU A 80 6.25 11.35 30.33
N ILE A 81 6.37 12.44 29.56
CA ILE A 81 6.54 13.80 30.07
C ILE A 81 5.24 14.31 30.71
N ASP A 82 4.12 14.18 30.00
CA ASP A 82 2.80 14.56 30.52
C ASP A 82 1.75 13.47 30.24
N PRO A 83 1.48 12.57 31.21
CA PRO A 83 0.46 11.53 31.09
C PRO A 83 -0.97 12.04 30.96
N LYS A 84 -1.23 13.34 31.20
CA LYS A 84 -2.55 13.97 31.00
C LYS A 84 -2.68 14.63 29.63
N TYR A 85 -1.59 14.70 28.86
CA TYR A 85 -1.60 15.29 27.53
C TYR A 85 -2.26 14.37 26.50
N SER A 86 -3.55 14.57 26.26
CA SER A 86 -4.37 13.73 25.38
C SER A 86 -3.83 13.61 23.94
N LYS A 87 -3.19 14.67 23.43
CA LYS A 87 -2.59 14.66 22.09
C LYS A 87 -1.45 13.64 21.97
N GLY A 88 -0.69 13.35 23.02
CA GLY A 88 0.35 12.30 22.98
C GLY A 88 -0.24 10.94 22.62
N TYR A 89 -1.28 10.51 23.34
CA TYR A 89 -2.04 9.28 23.04
C TYR A 89 -2.66 9.32 21.65
N TYR A 90 -3.25 10.44 21.26
CA TYR A 90 -3.85 10.59 19.94
C TYR A 90 -2.82 10.38 18.82
N ARG A 91 -1.62 10.99 18.93
CA ARG A 91 -0.56 10.87 17.91
C ARG A 91 -0.06 9.43 17.82
N ARG A 92 0.16 8.77 18.96
CA ARG A 92 0.60 7.37 18.99
C ARG A 92 -0.46 6.42 18.42
N GLY A 93 -1.74 6.62 18.78
CA GLY A 93 -2.85 5.85 18.24
C GLY A 93 -3.01 6.03 16.73
N ALA A 94 -2.80 7.24 16.21
CA ALA A 94 -2.82 7.50 14.77
C ALA A 94 -1.65 6.82 14.02
N ALA A 95 -0.44 6.82 14.60
CA ALA A 95 0.70 6.12 14.02
C ALA A 95 0.51 4.59 14.04
N TYR A 96 0.02 4.01 15.13
CA TYR A 96 -0.35 2.59 15.17
C TYR A 96 -1.44 2.24 14.16
N LEU A 97 -2.43 3.12 13.96
CA LEU A 97 -3.48 2.94 12.97
C LEU A 97 -2.90 2.87 11.55
N ALA A 98 -1.99 3.77 11.20
CA ALA A 98 -1.33 3.79 9.90
C ALA A 98 -0.54 2.49 9.64
N MET A 99 0.10 1.93 10.67
CA MET A 99 0.77 0.63 10.61
C MET A 99 -0.19 -0.58 10.63
N GLY A 100 -1.52 -0.38 10.64
CA GLY A 100 -2.49 -1.48 10.79
C GLY A 100 -2.53 -2.14 12.17
N LYS A 101 -1.84 -1.59 13.18
CA LYS A 101 -1.82 -2.08 14.57
C LYS A 101 -3.06 -1.61 15.33
N PHE A 102 -4.24 -2.02 14.85
CA PHE A 102 -5.54 -1.57 15.38
C PHE A 102 -5.75 -1.88 16.87
N LYS A 103 -5.19 -3.00 17.37
CA LYS A 103 -5.29 -3.41 18.78
C LYS A 103 -4.53 -2.43 19.70
N ASP A 104 -3.40 -1.90 19.27
CA ASP A 104 -2.62 -0.93 20.04
C ASP A 104 -3.19 0.48 19.91
N ALA A 105 -3.62 0.86 18.70
CA ALA A 105 -4.33 2.12 18.48
C ALA A 105 -5.59 2.24 19.36
N LEU A 106 -6.33 1.14 19.55
CA LEU A 106 -7.53 1.11 20.39
C LEU A 106 -7.24 1.50 21.84
N LYS A 107 -6.13 1.00 22.42
CA LYS A 107 -5.74 1.34 23.80
C LYS A 107 -5.52 2.84 23.97
N ASP A 108 -4.86 3.46 23.00
CA ASP A 108 -4.58 4.90 23.02
C ASP A 108 -5.87 5.72 22.83
N PHE A 109 -6.76 5.33 21.90
CA PHE A 109 -8.04 6.05 21.73
C PHE A 109 -8.99 5.90 22.92
N GLN A 110 -8.97 4.77 23.63
CA GLN A 110 -9.68 4.61 24.90
C GLN A 110 -9.16 5.58 25.95
N GLN A 111 -7.84 5.77 26.03
CA GLN A 111 -7.23 6.73 26.94
C GLN A 111 -7.55 8.18 26.55
N VAL A 112 -7.54 8.53 25.26
CA VAL A 112 -7.99 9.85 24.77
C VAL A 112 -9.43 10.12 25.20
N LYS A 113 -10.34 9.16 25.02
CA LYS A 113 -11.74 9.28 25.44
C LYS A 113 -11.89 9.46 26.95
N LYS A 114 -11.04 8.79 27.75
CA LYS A 114 -11.02 8.95 29.21
C LYS A 114 -10.56 10.34 29.64
N LEU A 115 -9.53 10.90 28.98
CA LEU A 115 -9.01 12.24 29.25
C LEU A 115 -9.94 13.35 28.74
N CYS A 116 -10.62 13.11 27.63
CA CYS A 116 -11.50 14.07 26.95
C CYS A 116 -12.92 13.47 26.77
N PRO A 117 -13.72 13.31 27.85
CA PRO A 117 -14.99 12.57 27.81
C PRO A 117 -16.05 13.22 26.93
N ASN A 118 -16.01 14.55 26.75
CA ASN A 118 -16.99 15.30 25.98
C ASN A 118 -16.53 15.59 24.54
N ASP A 119 -15.35 15.11 24.13
CA ASP A 119 -14.84 15.32 22.78
C ASP A 119 -15.59 14.39 21.78
N PRO A 120 -16.37 14.97 20.83
CA PRO A 120 -17.09 14.19 19.84
C PRO A 120 -16.14 13.47 18.87
N ASP A 121 -14.99 14.06 18.55
CA ASP A 121 -14.01 13.47 17.64
C ASP A 121 -13.34 12.24 18.28
N ALA A 122 -12.94 12.36 19.55
CA ALA A 122 -12.41 11.23 20.32
C ALA A 122 -13.42 10.06 20.38
N THR A 123 -14.71 10.37 20.57
CA THR A 123 -15.79 9.37 20.60
C THR A 123 -15.95 8.67 19.25
N LYS A 124 -15.92 9.45 18.16
CA LYS A 124 -16.06 8.93 16.80
C LYS A 124 -14.87 8.02 16.45
N LYS A 125 -13.65 8.45 16.73
CA LYS A 125 -12.42 7.70 16.45
C LYS A 125 -12.33 6.40 17.24
N LEU A 126 -12.72 6.43 18.53
CA LEU A 126 -12.79 5.21 19.33
C LEU A 126 -13.73 4.16 18.71
N LYS A 127 -14.95 4.57 18.34
CA LYS A 127 -15.94 3.66 17.72
C LYS A 127 -15.47 3.09 16.39
N GLU A 128 -14.85 3.90 15.54
CA GLU A 128 -14.28 3.42 14.27
C GLU A 128 -13.10 2.46 14.52
N CYS A 129 -12.27 2.71 15.53
CA CYS A 129 -11.20 1.80 15.93
C CYS A 129 -11.75 0.45 16.45
N GLU A 130 -12.79 0.47 17.28
CA GLU A 130 -13.46 -0.73 17.77
C GLU A 130 -14.03 -1.57 16.62
N LYS A 131 -14.66 -0.90 15.64
CA LYS A 131 -15.16 -1.54 14.42
C LYS A 131 -14.03 -2.16 13.60
N ALA A 132 -12.90 -1.47 13.44
CA ALA A 132 -11.73 -1.98 12.74
C ALA A 132 -11.14 -3.22 13.43
N VAL A 133 -11.01 -3.20 14.76
CA VAL A 133 -10.55 -4.35 15.56
C VAL A 133 -11.52 -5.53 15.45
N MET A 134 -12.82 -5.28 15.48
CA MET A 134 -13.83 -6.33 15.33
C MET A 134 -13.75 -6.98 13.93
N LYS A 135 -13.61 -6.16 12.88
CA LYS A 135 -13.42 -6.63 11.50
C LYS A 135 -12.13 -7.46 11.38
N LEU A 136 -11.03 -6.99 11.97
CA LEU A 136 -9.76 -7.73 11.99
C LEU A 136 -9.92 -9.10 12.65
N LYS A 137 -10.58 -9.19 13.81
CA LYS A 137 -10.82 -10.48 14.50
C LYS A 137 -11.65 -11.44 13.65
N PHE A 138 -12.67 -10.93 12.96
CA PHE A 138 -13.47 -11.75 12.06
C PHE A 138 -12.63 -12.30 10.91
N GLU A 139 -11.79 -11.46 10.30
CA GLU A 139 -10.89 -11.85 9.23
C GLU A 139 -9.80 -12.84 9.67
N GLU A 140 -9.16 -12.60 10.82
CA GLU A 140 -8.21 -13.53 11.45
C GLU A 140 -8.88 -14.90 11.64
N ALA A 141 -10.14 -14.94 12.09
CA ALA A 141 -10.89 -16.17 12.34
C ALA A 141 -11.29 -16.94 11.07
N ILE A 142 -11.46 -16.26 9.93
CA ILE A 142 -11.74 -16.91 8.63
C ILE A 142 -10.47 -17.09 7.78
N SER A 143 -9.31 -16.67 8.28
CA SER A 143 -8.06 -16.78 7.54
C SER A 143 -7.65 -18.25 7.46
N VAL A 144 -7.60 -18.77 6.24
CA VAL A 144 -7.18 -20.15 5.94
C VAL A 144 -5.66 -20.15 5.70
N PRO A 145 -4.91 -21.15 6.21
CA PRO A 145 -3.49 -21.33 5.93
C PRO A 145 -3.21 -21.39 4.42
N GLY A 146 -2.08 -20.81 3.98
CA GLY A 146 -1.74 -20.68 2.56
C GLY A 146 -1.72 -22.00 1.78
N SER A 147 -1.40 -23.12 2.44
CA SER A 147 -1.36 -24.46 1.84
C SER A 147 -2.73 -25.02 1.43
N GLU A 148 -3.84 -24.44 1.91
CA GLU A 148 -5.21 -24.87 1.61
C GLU A 148 -5.97 -23.88 0.71
N LYS A 149 -5.33 -22.78 0.31
CA LYS A 149 -5.94 -21.82 -0.62
C LYS A 149 -5.71 -22.27 -2.06
N HIS A 150 -6.80 -22.63 -2.73
CA HIS A 150 -6.80 -22.73 -4.18
C HIS A 150 -6.63 -21.32 -4.79
N SER A 151 -5.81 -21.22 -5.84
CA SER A 151 -5.69 -19.97 -6.59
C SER A 151 -7.06 -19.56 -7.12
N VAL A 152 -7.40 -18.28 -6.95
CA VAL A 152 -8.66 -17.74 -7.46
C VAL A 152 -8.68 -17.81 -8.99
N ALA A 153 -7.52 -17.63 -9.60
CA ALA A 153 -7.36 -17.69 -11.04
C ALA A 153 -7.61 -19.09 -11.62
N ASP A 154 -7.39 -20.17 -10.86
CA ASP A 154 -7.71 -21.53 -11.33
C ASP A 154 -9.23 -21.75 -11.50
N SER A 155 -10.05 -20.88 -10.90
CA SER A 155 -11.51 -20.91 -11.00
C SER A 155 -12.08 -19.96 -12.05
N ILE A 156 -11.22 -19.21 -12.77
CA ILE A 156 -11.63 -18.15 -13.69
C ILE A 156 -11.07 -18.43 -15.08
N ASP A 157 -11.96 -18.68 -16.03
CA ASP A 157 -11.63 -18.76 -17.45
C ASP A 157 -12.23 -17.55 -18.19
N TYR A 158 -11.38 -16.63 -18.63
CA TYR A 158 -11.83 -15.42 -19.34
C TYR A 158 -12.37 -15.71 -20.75
N HIS A 159 -12.10 -16.88 -21.34
CA HIS A 159 -12.65 -17.24 -22.65
C HIS A 159 -14.15 -17.52 -22.56
N THR A 160 -14.60 -18.12 -21.46
CA THR A 160 -16.02 -18.46 -21.21
C THR A 160 -16.90 -17.25 -20.93
N ILE A 161 -16.29 -16.09 -20.69
CA ILE A 161 -16.96 -14.82 -20.46
C ILE A 161 -17.55 -14.30 -21.80
N GLY A 162 -18.84 -14.46 -22.05
CA GLY A 162 -19.46 -13.98 -23.30
C GLY A 162 -19.81 -15.03 -24.35
N THR A 163 -19.58 -16.33 -24.09
CA THR A 163 -19.87 -17.42 -25.06
C THR A 163 -21.15 -18.20 -24.75
N SER A 164 -21.93 -17.83 -23.73
CA SER A 164 -23.23 -18.45 -23.48
C SER A 164 -24.28 -17.95 -24.47
N THR A 165 -24.45 -18.67 -25.57
CA THR A 165 -25.68 -18.58 -26.38
C THR A 165 -26.87 -18.90 -25.49
N GLY A 166 -27.82 -17.97 -25.42
CA GLY A 166 -28.93 -17.97 -24.46
C GLY A 166 -29.60 -19.32 -24.26
N SER A 167 -29.58 -19.80 -23.01
CA SER A 167 -30.66 -20.62 -22.49
C SER A 167 -31.48 -19.75 -21.54
N SER A 168 -32.73 -19.54 -21.88
CA SER A 168 -33.73 -18.88 -21.04
C SER A 168 -33.79 -19.52 -19.66
N PHE A 169 -33.26 -18.83 -18.64
CA PHE A 169 -33.44 -19.24 -17.25
C PHE A 169 -34.51 -18.36 -16.59
N VAL A 170 -35.59 -19.02 -16.21
CA VAL A 170 -36.67 -18.44 -15.42
C VAL A 170 -36.12 -18.08 -14.04
N SER A 171 -36.28 -16.82 -13.65
CA SER A 171 -35.96 -16.34 -12.29
C SER A 171 -36.68 -17.21 -11.25
N PRO A 172 -35.97 -17.82 -10.26
CA PRO A 172 -36.63 -18.27 -9.06
C PRO A 172 -37.02 -17.02 -8.27
N LYS A 173 -38.34 -16.80 -8.13
CA LYS A 173 -38.89 -15.87 -7.15
C LYS A 173 -38.19 -16.09 -5.81
N VAL A 174 -37.60 -15.03 -5.28
CA VAL A 174 -37.09 -14.98 -3.91
C VAL A 174 -38.29 -15.12 -2.97
N THR A 175 -38.58 -16.35 -2.56
CA THR A 175 -39.61 -16.63 -1.56
C THR A 175 -38.96 -16.56 -0.17
N SER A 176 -39.14 -15.42 0.49
CA SER A 176 -39.50 -15.32 1.91
C SER A 176 -38.59 -15.99 2.95
N VAL A 177 -37.37 -15.48 3.17
CA VAL A 177 -36.62 -15.71 4.44
C VAL A 177 -36.78 -14.54 5.42
N THR A 178 -37.11 -13.34 4.91
CA THR A 178 -37.27 -12.12 5.72
C THR A 178 -38.59 -12.03 6.51
N VAL A 179 -39.62 -12.77 6.09
CA VAL A 179 -40.93 -12.77 6.78
C VAL A 179 -40.92 -13.65 8.04
N LEU A 180 -40.10 -14.70 8.08
CA LEU A 180 -40.07 -15.64 9.20
C LEU A 180 -39.39 -15.04 10.45
N VAL A 181 -38.34 -14.24 10.27
CA VAL A 181 -37.62 -13.58 11.37
C VAL A 181 -38.47 -12.47 12.01
N ALA A 182 -39.28 -11.76 11.20
CA ALA A 182 -40.20 -10.73 11.69
C ALA A 182 -41.39 -11.33 12.48
N LEU A 183 -41.91 -12.49 12.08
CA LEU A 183 -42.95 -13.21 12.83
C LEU A 183 -42.43 -13.78 14.16
N MET A 184 -41.15 -14.17 14.23
CA MET A 184 -40.50 -14.67 15.46
C MET A 184 -40.37 -13.60 16.54
N ALA A 185 -40.12 -12.34 16.16
CA ALA A 185 -40.07 -11.22 17.11
C ALA A 185 -41.45 -10.90 17.73
N VAL A 186 -42.55 -11.12 16.98
CA VAL A 186 -43.92 -10.90 17.46
C VAL A 186 -44.40 -12.03 18.37
N LEU A 187 -44.00 -13.29 18.10
CA LEU A 187 -44.40 -14.43 18.94
C LEU A 187 -43.69 -14.44 20.31
N ALA A 188 -42.42 -14.02 20.36
CA ALA A 188 -41.65 -13.94 21.60
C ALA A 188 -42.20 -12.90 22.60
N VAL A 189 -42.93 -11.90 22.12
CA VAL A 189 -43.57 -10.87 22.95
C VAL A 189 -44.87 -11.37 23.61
N TYR A 190 -45.51 -12.43 23.07
CA TYR A 190 -46.85 -12.87 23.53
C TYR A 190 -46.86 -14.11 24.42
N VAL A 191 -45.75 -14.85 24.56
CA VAL A 191 -45.71 -16.08 25.37
C VAL A 191 -44.97 -15.83 26.69
N ARG A 192 -45.73 -15.68 27.78
CA ARG A 192 -45.21 -15.36 29.12
C ARG A 192 -44.66 -16.55 29.91
N ASN A 193 -44.70 -17.77 29.36
CA ASN A 193 -44.29 -18.99 30.06
C ASN A 193 -42.93 -19.52 29.55
N LYS A 194 -41.89 -19.38 30.37
CA LYS A 194 -40.50 -19.78 30.05
C LYS A 194 -40.34 -21.27 29.73
N ALA A 195 -41.21 -22.14 30.25
CA ALA A 195 -41.15 -23.58 29.98
C ALA A 195 -41.58 -23.94 28.54
N ALA A 196 -42.56 -23.23 27.98
CA ALA A 196 -43.06 -23.47 26.63
C ALA A 196 -42.03 -23.07 25.55
N ILE A 197 -41.23 -22.03 25.82
CA ILE A 197 -40.17 -21.56 24.91
C ILE A 197 -39.04 -22.59 24.81
N ALA A 198 -38.63 -23.19 25.93
CA ALA A 198 -37.57 -24.19 25.94
C ALA A 198 -37.97 -25.46 25.16
N VAL A 199 -39.22 -25.90 25.29
CA VAL A 199 -39.75 -27.09 24.58
C VAL A 199 -39.87 -26.81 23.07
N ALA A 200 -40.30 -25.61 22.68
CA ALA A 200 -40.40 -25.22 21.27
C ALA A 200 -39.02 -25.11 20.59
N VAL A 201 -38.01 -24.59 21.30
CA VAL A 201 -36.62 -24.50 20.80
C VAL A 201 -36.00 -25.90 20.66
N ALA A 202 -36.22 -26.80 21.62
CA ALA A 202 -35.71 -28.17 21.55
C ALA A 202 -36.38 -29.00 20.44
N ALA A 203 -37.70 -28.83 20.25
CA ALA A 203 -38.43 -29.50 19.17
C ALA A 203 -37.99 -29.00 17.77
N MET A 204 -37.72 -27.70 17.63
CA MET A 204 -37.18 -27.15 16.37
C MET A 204 -35.72 -27.54 16.12
N ALA A 205 -34.88 -27.67 17.15
CA ALA A 205 -33.52 -28.17 17.00
C ALA A 205 -33.50 -29.64 16.51
N MET A 206 -34.40 -30.48 17.03
CA MET A 206 -34.56 -31.85 16.51
C MET A 206 -35.09 -31.88 15.08
N LEU A 207 -36.07 -31.03 14.73
CA LEU A 207 -36.57 -30.93 13.35
C LEU A 207 -35.50 -30.45 12.37
N LEU A 208 -34.62 -29.51 12.77
CA LEU A 208 -33.48 -29.06 11.97
C LEU A 208 -32.40 -30.14 11.80
N VAL A 209 -32.19 -31.01 12.79
CA VAL A 209 -31.28 -32.16 12.68
C VAL A 209 -31.88 -33.25 11.78
N VAL A 210 -33.18 -33.49 11.85
CA VAL A 210 -33.89 -34.47 10.99
C VAL A 210 -34.03 -33.98 9.54
N TRP A 211 -34.21 -32.68 9.32
CA TRP A 211 -34.15 -32.08 7.99
C TRP A 211 -32.71 -32.00 7.45
N GLY A 212 -31.73 -31.70 8.30
CA GLY A 212 -30.31 -31.69 7.93
C GLY A 212 -29.82 -33.06 7.47
N THR A 213 -30.26 -34.13 8.12
CA THR A 213 -29.87 -35.51 7.77
C THR A 213 -30.54 -36.03 6.49
N SER A 214 -31.78 -35.61 6.19
CA SER A 214 -32.45 -35.91 4.91
C SER A 214 -31.93 -35.05 3.74
N TRP A 215 -31.39 -33.86 4.02
CA TRP A 215 -30.82 -32.95 3.00
C TRP A 215 -29.36 -33.31 2.65
N LEU A 216 -28.60 -33.88 3.58
CA LEU A 216 -27.21 -34.34 3.36
C LEU A 216 -27.09 -35.55 2.42
N GLY A 217 -28.15 -36.36 2.27
CA GLY A 217 -28.15 -37.52 1.36
C GLY A 217 -28.22 -37.14 -0.13
N GLY A 218 -28.84 -35.99 -0.47
CA GLY A 218 -28.92 -35.47 -1.84
C GLY A 218 -27.88 -34.41 -2.19
N PHE A 219 -27.06 -33.98 -1.22
CA PHE A 219 -26.04 -32.95 -1.38
C PHE A 219 -24.68 -33.51 -1.85
N LYS A 220 -24.41 -34.81 -1.67
CA LYS A 220 -23.11 -35.39 -2.03
C LYS A 220 -22.87 -35.48 -3.55
N ASP A 221 -23.93 -35.58 -4.35
CA ASP A 221 -23.78 -35.77 -5.81
C ASP A 221 -23.91 -34.46 -6.62
N ASN A 222 -24.18 -33.31 -5.98
CA ASN A 222 -24.49 -32.05 -6.68
C ASN A 222 -23.71 -30.81 -6.20
N VAL A 223 -22.70 -30.98 -5.33
CA VAL A 223 -21.96 -29.86 -4.72
C VAL A 223 -20.53 -29.72 -5.21
N PHE A 224 -19.95 -30.76 -5.83
CA PHE A 224 -18.55 -30.72 -6.27
C PHE A 224 -18.31 -30.21 -7.70
N THR A 225 -19.34 -29.80 -8.43
CA THR A 225 -19.19 -29.12 -9.72
C THR A 225 -20.29 -28.08 -9.92
N LYS A 226 -20.26 -27.00 -9.16
CA LYS A 226 -20.93 -25.75 -9.55
C LYS A 226 -19.86 -24.69 -9.77
N SER A 227 -19.37 -24.64 -11.00
CA SER A 227 -18.71 -23.45 -11.53
C SER A 227 -19.62 -22.25 -11.24
N ARG A 228 -19.11 -21.27 -10.50
CA ARG A 228 -19.76 -19.96 -10.41
C ARG A 228 -19.68 -19.35 -11.81
N THR A 229 -20.69 -19.58 -12.63
CA THR A 229 -20.85 -18.86 -13.90
C THR A 229 -21.01 -17.38 -13.57
N ILE A 230 -19.91 -16.62 -13.71
CA ILE A 230 -19.93 -15.17 -13.62
C ILE A 230 -20.55 -14.68 -14.93
N ASP A 231 -21.77 -14.13 -14.87
CA ASP A 231 -22.44 -13.52 -16.01
C ASP A 231 -21.68 -12.24 -16.39
N LEU A 232 -20.88 -12.30 -17.45
CA LEU A 232 -19.91 -11.27 -17.85
C LEU A 232 -19.92 -11.03 -19.37
N ASP A 233 -21.04 -11.27 -20.03
CA ASP A 233 -21.21 -10.95 -21.45
C ASP A 233 -20.75 -9.51 -21.73
N VAL A 234 -19.81 -9.31 -22.67
CA VAL A 234 -19.43 -7.95 -23.10
C VAL A 234 -20.63 -7.37 -23.81
N GLU A 235 -21.33 -6.44 -23.16
CA GLU A 235 -22.60 -6.00 -23.71
C GLU A 235 -22.36 -5.27 -25.05
N PRO A 236 -23.26 -5.39 -26.05
CA PRO A 236 -23.09 -4.73 -27.34
C PRO A 236 -22.90 -3.21 -27.25
N LYS A 237 -23.38 -2.61 -26.15
CA LYS A 237 -23.25 -1.18 -25.83
C LYS A 237 -21.86 -0.78 -25.30
N TYR A 238 -21.00 -1.72 -24.92
CA TYR A 238 -19.65 -1.42 -24.44
C TYR A 238 -18.79 -0.88 -25.58
N ALA A 239 -18.40 0.38 -25.50
CA ALA A 239 -17.64 1.09 -26.53
C ALA A 239 -16.19 1.42 -26.10
N GLY A 240 -15.71 0.83 -25.01
CA GLY A 240 -14.33 1.00 -24.55
C GLY A 240 -13.35 0.08 -25.27
N ALA A 241 -12.08 0.13 -24.87
CA ALA A 241 -11.01 -0.69 -25.41
C ALA A 241 -11.33 -2.20 -25.33
N ARG A 242 -11.02 -2.92 -26.42
CA ARG A 242 -11.27 -4.36 -26.57
C ARG A 242 -9.99 -5.09 -26.94
N ILE A 243 -9.72 -6.22 -26.27
CA ILE A 243 -8.68 -7.15 -26.69
C ILE A 243 -9.31 -8.10 -27.72
N GLU A 244 -8.82 -8.06 -28.94
CA GLU A 244 -9.22 -8.97 -30.01
C GLU A 244 -8.36 -10.25 -29.93
N GLY A 245 -8.98 -11.38 -29.60
CA GLY A 245 -8.26 -12.64 -29.35
C GLY A 245 -7.49 -12.63 -28.01
N ASP A 246 -6.27 -13.17 -28.04
CA ASP A 246 -5.45 -13.39 -26.84
C ASP A 246 -4.27 -12.43 -26.67
N VAL A 247 -4.03 -11.56 -27.66
CA VAL A 247 -2.86 -10.71 -27.71
C VAL A 247 -3.21 -9.28 -27.30
N VAL A 248 -2.54 -8.78 -26.25
CA VAL A 248 -2.59 -7.37 -25.89
C VAL A 248 -1.75 -6.58 -26.90
N THR A 249 -2.37 -5.68 -27.65
CA THR A 249 -1.70 -4.89 -28.70
C THR A 249 -1.47 -3.44 -28.27
N LEU A 250 -0.53 -2.75 -28.91
CA LEU A 250 -0.27 -1.33 -28.65
C LEU A 250 -1.50 -0.46 -28.89
N ASP A 251 -2.31 -0.77 -29.90
CA ASP A 251 -3.54 -0.03 -30.20
C ASP A 251 -4.59 -0.20 -29.08
N PHE A 252 -4.70 -1.41 -28.53
CA PHE A 252 -5.53 -1.65 -27.35
C PHE A 252 -5.03 -0.84 -26.15
N VAL A 253 -3.73 -0.88 -25.84
CA VAL A 253 -3.16 -0.16 -24.69
C VAL A 253 -3.38 1.35 -24.84
N LYS A 254 -3.15 1.91 -26.03
CA LYS A 254 -3.43 3.33 -26.34
C LYS A 254 -4.90 3.68 -26.14
N LYS A 255 -5.82 2.86 -26.66
CA LYS A 255 -7.26 3.09 -26.50
C LYS A 255 -7.70 3.00 -25.04
N MET A 256 -7.13 2.06 -24.28
CA MET A 256 -7.40 1.86 -22.86
C MET A 256 -6.91 3.05 -22.04
N MET A 257 -5.69 3.54 -22.28
CA MET A 257 -5.17 4.75 -21.63
C MET A 257 -6.04 5.98 -21.93
N ASP A 258 -6.51 6.13 -23.17
CA ASP A 258 -7.46 7.19 -23.54
C ASP A 258 -8.80 7.04 -22.79
N ASP A 259 -9.35 5.83 -22.67
CA ASP A 259 -10.56 5.58 -21.88
C ASP A 259 -10.35 5.93 -20.41
N PHE A 260 -9.23 5.53 -19.80
CA PHE A 260 -8.87 5.88 -18.43
C PHE A 260 -8.68 7.38 -18.22
N LYS A 261 -8.02 8.09 -19.17
CA LYS A 261 -7.86 9.56 -19.13
C LYS A 261 -9.22 10.25 -19.08
N ASN A 262 -10.22 9.66 -19.74
CA ASN A 262 -11.62 10.09 -19.77
C ASN A 262 -12.51 9.46 -18.68
N GLN A 263 -11.94 8.88 -17.62
CA GLN A 263 -12.64 8.26 -16.49
C GLN A 263 -13.63 7.14 -16.87
N LYS A 264 -13.38 6.44 -17.99
CA LYS A 264 -14.12 5.25 -18.36
C LYS A 264 -13.44 4.01 -17.80
N SER A 265 -14.23 2.98 -17.49
CA SER A 265 -13.71 1.72 -16.96
C SER A 265 -13.45 0.69 -18.08
N LEU A 266 -12.39 -0.11 -17.90
CA LEU A 266 -12.16 -1.28 -18.72
C LEU A 266 -13.18 -2.37 -18.36
N HIS A 267 -13.70 -3.07 -19.37
CA HIS A 267 -14.62 -4.17 -19.13
C HIS A 267 -13.95 -5.30 -18.33
N LYS A 268 -14.68 -5.92 -17.40
CA LYS A 268 -14.17 -6.96 -16.48
C LYS A 268 -13.52 -8.14 -17.20
N ARG A 269 -14.06 -8.54 -18.37
CA ARG A 269 -13.45 -9.57 -19.24
C ARG A 269 -11.98 -9.26 -19.55
N TYR A 270 -11.71 -8.06 -20.04
CA TYR A 270 -10.35 -7.66 -20.45
C TYR A 270 -9.45 -7.41 -19.25
N ALA A 271 -10.01 -6.91 -18.14
CA ALA A 271 -9.27 -6.84 -16.88
C ALA A 271 -8.84 -8.23 -16.39
N TYR A 272 -9.73 -9.24 -16.40
CA TYR A 272 -9.34 -10.62 -16.06
C TYR A 272 -8.28 -11.15 -17.01
N GLN A 273 -8.44 -10.95 -18.32
CA GLN A 273 -7.46 -11.39 -19.31
C GLN A 273 -6.06 -10.80 -19.02
N ILE A 274 -5.95 -9.50 -18.79
CA ILE A 274 -4.67 -8.84 -18.45
C ILE A 274 -4.10 -9.42 -17.15
N VAL A 275 -4.90 -9.49 -16.09
CA VAL A 275 -4.43 -9.88 -14.75
C VAL A 275 -4.07 -11.38 -14.68
N LEU A 276 -4.73 -12.25 -15.44
CA LEU A 276 -4.38 -13.66 -15.53
C LEU A 276 -3.11 -13.88 -16.36
N GLN A 277 -2.98 -13.21 -17.51
CA GLN A 277 -1.77 -13.31 -18.34
C GLN A 277 -0.52 -12.81 -17.61
N ILE A 278 -0.60 -11.67 -16.92
CA ILE A 278 0.53 -11.14 -16.16
C ILE A 278 0.94 -12.04 -14.99
N ARG A 279 -0.02 -12.71 -14.35
CA ARG A 279 0.27 -13.68 -13.28
C ARG A 279 1.26 -14.74 -13.77
N ASP A 280 0.95 -15.33 -14.92
CA ASP A 280 1.74 -16.43 -15.48
C ASP A 280 3.13 -15.94 -15.92
N LEU A 281 3.21 -14.74 -16.52
CA LEU A 281 4.48 -14.09 -16.86
C LEU A 281 5.35 -13.84 -15.62
N LEU A 282 4.79 -13.29 -14.55
CA LEU A 282 5.53 -12.94 -13.33
C LEU A 282 5.94 -14.19 -12.54
N ARG A 283 5.10 -15.23 -12.49
CA ARG A 283 5.44 -16.51 -11.82
C ARG A 283 6.65 -17.20 -12.43
N ALA A 284 6.88 -17.02 -13.74
CA ALA A 284 8.01 -17.60 -14.43
C ALA A 284 9.35 -16.87 -14.15
N LEU A 285 9.32 -15.66 -13.57
CA LEU A 285 10.51 -14.87 -13.30
C LEU A 285 11.20 -15.30 -11.98
N PRO A 286 12.52 -15.13 -11.87
CA PRO A 286 13.23 -15.23 -10.60
C PRO A 286 12.87 -14.05 -9.66
N SER A 287 13.20 -14.19 -8.38
CA SER A 287 12.98 -13.12 -7.39
C SER A 287 13.94 -11.93 -7.59
N LEU A 288 15.09 -12.17 -8.21
CA LEU A 288 16.00 -11.15 -8.72
C LEU A 288 16.15 -11.31 -10.23
N VAL A 289 15.78 -10.28 -11.00
CA VAL A 289 15.81 -10.29 -12.47
C VAL A 289 17.04 -9.55 -12.99
N ASP A 290 17.85 -10.25 -13.79
CA ASP A 290 18.98 -9.65 -14.49
C ASP A 290 18.50 -9.00 -15.79
N ILE A 291 18.89 -7.75 -16.02
CA ILE A 291 18.55 -6.95 -17.20
C ILE A 291 19.83 -6.62 -17.96
N ASN A 292 19.87 -6.99 -19.24
CA ASN A 292 20.97 -6.66 -20.14
C ASN A 292 20.54 -5.56 -21.14
N VAL A 293 21.19 -4.41 -21.05
CA VAL A 293 21.03 -3.25 -21.93
C VAL A 293 22.20 -3.22 -22.91
N PRO A 294 21.95 -3.46 -24.22
CA PRO A 294 23.01 -3.46 -25.23
C PRO A 294 23.67 -2.09 -25.40
N ASN A 295 24.93 -2.05 -25.82
CA ASN A 295 25.67 -0.80 -26.10
C ASN A 295 24.89 0.13 -27.04
N GLY A 296 24.82 1.42 -26.70
CA GLY A 296 24.06 2.43 -27.44
C GLY A 296 22.53 2.33 -27.26
N LYS A 297 22.05 1.50 -26.33
CA LYS A 297 20.66 1.48 -25.88
C LYS A 297 20.55 2.06 -24.47
N HIS A 298 19.36 2.54 -24.16
CA HIS A 298 19.03 3.11 -22.85
C HIS A 298 17.98 2.27 -22.11
N PHE A 299 17.86 2.56 -20.82
CA PHE A 299 16.90 1.95 -19.92
C PHE A 299 16.41 2.98 -18.91
N THR A 300 15.10 3.06 -18.67
CA THR A 300 14.52 4.04 -17.74
C THR A 300 14.09 3.37 -16.44
N VAL A 301 14.43 3.95 -15.29
CA VAL A 301 13.95 3.53 -13.96
C VAL A 301 13.05 4.63 -13.38
N CYS A 302 11.81 4.27 -13.08
CA CYS A 302 10.85 5.07 -12.34
C CYS A 302 10.72 4.51 -10.91
N GLY A 303 10.49 5.40 -9.95
CA GLY A 303 10.11 5.03 -8.60
C GLY A 303 8.60 4.90 -8.43
N ASP A 304 8.14 5.19 -7.23
CA ASP A 304 6.75 5.09 -6.80
C ASP A 304 5.85 6.00 -7.65
N VAL A 305 4.65 5.54 -7.98
CA VAL A 305 3.64 6.32 -8.73
C VAL A 305 2.31 6.41 -7.99
N HIS A 306 2.03 5.52 -7.03
CA HIS A 306 0.93 5.62 -6.07
C HIS A 306 -0.42 6.04 -6.67
N GLY A 307 -0.88 5.37 -7.72
CA GLY A 307 -2.17 5.63 -8.34
C GLY A 307 -2.33 7.04 -8.93
N GLN A 308 -1.24 7.76 -9.21
CA GLN A 308 -1.25 9.03 -9.93
C GLN A 308 -1.24 8.79 -11.45
N PHE A 309 -2.34 8.24 -11.97
CA PHE A 309 -2.46 7.83 -13.39
C PHE A 309 -2.12 8.94 -14.39
N TYR A 310 -2.54 10.17 -14.12
CA TYR A 310 -2.31 11.29 -15.03
C TYR A 310 -0.83 11.67 -15.10
N ASP A 311 -0.10 11.56 -13.99
CA ASP A 311 1.35 11.75 -13.97
C ASP A 311 2.10 10.58 -14.64
N LEU A 312 1.59 9.35 -14.52
CA LEU A 312 2.12 8.22 -15.30
C LEU A 312 2.01 8.48 -16.81
N ILE A 313 0.88 9.00 -17.28
CA ILE A 313 0.73 9.41 -18.68
C ILE A 313 1.72 10.52 -19.04
N ASN A 314 1.93 11.50 -18.15
CA ASN A 314 2.91 12.57 -18.37
C ASN A 314 4.35 12.02 -18.49
N ILE A 315 4.73 11.00 -17.70
CA ILE A 315 6.03 10.32 -17.86
C ILE A 315 6.16 9.77 -19.28
N PHE A 316 5.13 9.10 -19.80
CA PHE A 316 5.16 8.55 -21.15
C PHE A 316 5.10 9.61 -22.26
N GLU A 317 4.44 10.74 -22.03
CA GLU A 317 4.45 11.89 -22.95
C GLU A 317 5.86 12.55 -23.01
N LEU A 318 6.56 12.63 -21.87
CA LEU A 318 7.90 13.22 -21.75
C LEU A 318 9.02 12.29 -22.24
N ASN A 319 8.90 10.99 -21.98
CA ASN A 319 9.99 10.02 -22.14
C ASN A 319 9.67 8.89 -23.15
N GLY A 320 8.52 8.98 -23.82
CA GLY A 320 8.06 8.00 -24.80
C GLY A 320 7.35 6.80 -24.16
N LEU A 321 6.46 6.16 -24.91
CA LEU A 321 5.76 4.95 -24.46
C LEU A 321 6.75 3.79 -24.22
N PRO A 322 6.43 2.84 -23.32
CA PRO A 322 7.16 1.59 -23.20
C PRO A 322 7.19 0.81 -24.51
N ALA A 323 8.38 0.43 -24.94
CA ALA A 323 8.65 -0.38 -26.13
C ALA A 323 9.99 -1.13 -25.95
N GLU A 324 10.29 -2.07 -26.83
CA GLU A 324 11.57 -2.83 -26.76
C GLU A 324 12.81 -1.92 -26.87
N ASP A 325 12.70 -0.82 -27.62
CA ASP A 325 13.73 0.21 -27.78
C ASP A 325 13.61 1.37 -26.77
N ASN A 326 12.58 1.34 -25.92
CA ASN A 326 12.38 2.28 -24.82
C ASN A 326 11.88 1.55 -23.55
N PRO A 327 12.72 0.69 -22.94
CA PRO A 327 12.30 -0.12 -21.81
C PRO A 327 12.25 0.67 -20.49
N TYR A 328 11.31 0.29 -19.63
CA TYR A 328 11.12 0.87 -18.29
C TYR A 328 11.22 -0.18 -17.19
N LEU A 329 11.71 0.21 -16.03
CA LEU A 329 11.48 -0.46 -14.74
C LEU A 329 10.68 0.49 -13.84
N PHE A 330 9.52 0.05 -13.36
CA PHE A 330 8.82 0.72 -12.26
C PHE A 330 9.14 -0.01 -10.96
N ASN A 331 9.76 0.70 -10.04
CA ASN A 331 10.39 0.13 -8.85
C ASN A 331 9.45 0.11 -7.63
N GLY A 332 8.33 -0.60 -7.77
CA GLY A 332 7.33 -0.78 -6.72
C GLY A 332 6.38 0.40 -6.53
N ASP A 333 5.39 0.20 -5.66
CA ASP A 333 4.46 1.21 -5.18
C ASP A 333 3.69 1.90 -6.31
N PHE A 334 3.01 1.05 -7.08
CA PHE A 334 2.17 1.46 -8.20
C PHE A 334 0.81 1.97 -7.72
N VAL A 335 0.32 1.41 -6.62
CA VAL A 335 -1.04 1.56 -6.12
C VAL A 335 -1.06 2.22 -4.74
N ASP A 336 -2.27 2.34 -4.19
CA ASP A 336 -2.60 3.01 -2.94
C ASP A 336 -2.36 4.52 -2.99
N ARG A 337 -2.95 5.23 -2.02
CA ARG A 337 -2.86 6.69 -1.84
C ARG A 337 -3.58 7.47 -2.93
N GLY A 338 -3.09 7.46 -4.16
CA GLY A 338 -3.79 8.04 -5.30
C GLY A 338 -5.07 7.25 -5.62
N SER A 339 -6.05 7.96 -6.16
CA SER A 339 -7.40 7.42 -6.41
C SER A 339 -7.61 6.90 -7.84
N PHE A 340 -6.52 6.70 -8.57
CA PHE A 340 -6.49 6.10 -9.91
C PHE A 340 -5.52 4.91 -9.96
N SER A 341 -5.44 4.16 -8.86
CA SER A 341 -4.54 3.01 -8.72
C SER A 341 -4.90 1.89 -9.69
N LEU A 342 -6.19 1.67 -9.96
CA LEU A 342 -6.63 0.64 -10.87
C LEU A 342 -6.21 0.95 -12.32
N GLU A 343 -6.33 2.21 -12.73
CA GLU A 343 -5.91 2.66 -14.05
C GLU A 343 -4.39 2.53 -14.23
N VAL A 344 -3.60 2.90 -13.21
CA VAL A 344 -2.14 2.70 -13.21
C VAL A 344 -1.78 1.23 -13.39
N ILE A 345 -2.28 0.36 -12.50
CA ILE A 345 -1.80 -1.04 -12.48
C ILE A 345 -2.22 -1.81 -13.73
N LEU A 346 -3.43 -1.56 -14.25
CA LEU A 346 -3.89 -2.19 -15.49
C LEU A 346 -3.09 -1.70 -16.70
N THR A 347 -2.69 -0.43 -16.75
CA THR A 347 -1.81 0.09 -17.81
C THR A 347 -0.42 -0.55 -17.75
N LEU A 348 0.20 -0.63 -16.58
CA LEU A 348 1.52 -1.26 -16.41
C LEU A 348 1.48 -2.75 -16.78
N PHE A 349 0.46 -3.48 -16.33
CA PHE A 349 0.27 -4.88 -16.68
C PHE A 349 0.00 -5.08 -18.17
N ALA A 350 -0.80 -4.21 -18.80
CA ALA A 350 -1.07 -4.32 -20.23
C ALA A 350 0.19 -4.10 -21.08
N PHE A 351 1.07 -3.15 -20.72
CA PHE A 351 2.37 -3.02 -21.38
C PHE A 351 3.24 -4.27 -21.22
N LYS A 352 3.23 -4.90 -20.02
CA LYS A 352 3.98 -6.13 -19.77
C LYS A 352 3.44 -7.32 -20.57
N CYS A 353 2.13 -7.46 -20.69
CA CYS A 353 1.50 -8.49 -21.51
C CYS A 353 1.72 -8.25 -23.01
N MET A 354 1.78 -6.98 -23.44
CA MET A 354 2.03 -6.60 -24.84
C MET A 354 3.46 -6.91 -25.28
N SER A 355 4.45 -6.53 -24.47
CA SER A 355 5.86 -6.81 -24.73
C SER A 355 6.59 -7.00 -23.40
N PRO A 356 6.92 -8.25 -23.02
CA PRO A 356 7.55 -8.54 -21.74
C PRO A 356 8.91 -7.85 -21.50
N SER A 357 9.62 -7.45 -22.56
CA SER A 357 10.90 -6.72 -22.47
C SER A 357 10.74 -5.20 -22.42
N ALA A 358 9.56 -4.66 -22.76
CA ALA A 358 9.29 -3.22 -22.74
C ALA A 358 9.11 -2.65 -21.32
N ILE A 359 8.69 -3.48 -20.37
CA ILE A 359 8.48 -3.03 -18.99
C ILE A 359 8.88 -4.11 -17.97
N TYR A 360 9.47 -3.67 -16.87
CA TYR A 360 9.85 -4.46 -15.71
C TYR A 360 9.15 -3.85 -14.49
N LEU A 361 8.73 -4.70 -13.55
CA LEU A 361 7.95 -4.29 -12.39
C LEU A 361 8.58 -4.95 -11.17
N ALA A 362 9.08 -4.14 -10.24
CA ALA A 362 9.50 -4.64 -8.93
C ALA A 362 8.35 -4.54 -7.94
N ARG A 363 8.32 -5.40 -6.93
CA ARG A 363 7.38 -5.30 -5.82
C ARG A 363 7.79 -4.16 -4.89
N GLY A 364 6.85 -3.30 -4.52
CA GLY A 364 6.99 -2.38 -3.39
C GLY A 364 6.23 -2.87 -2.16
N ASN A 365 6.31 -2.13 -1.05
CA ASN A 365 5.59 -2.51 0.17
C ASN A 365 4.07 -2.32 0.00
N HIS A 366 3.63 -1.43 -0.89
CA HIS A 366 2.22 -1.23 -1.22
C HIS A 366 1.63 -2.30 -2.15
N GLU A 367 2.43 -3.18 -2.77
CA GLU A 367 1.93 -4.40 -3.40
C GLU A 367 1.77 -5.55 -2.37
N SER A 368 1.07 -5.25 -1.27
CA SER A 368 0.76 -6.17 -0.18
C SER A 368 -0.66 -5.99 0.33
N LYS A 369 -1.29 -7.09 0.77
CA LYS A 369 -2.66 -7.07 1.30
C LYS A 369 -2.78 -6.16 2.51
N SER A 370 -1.73 -6.10 3.35
CA SER A 370 -1.72 -5.28 4.56
C SER A 370 -1.89 -3.79 4.23
N MET A 371 -1.20 -3.30 3.20
CA MET A 371 -1.26 -1.91 2.77
C MET A 371 -2.53 -1.62 1.98
N ASN A 372 -2.87 -2.46 0.99
CA ASN A 372 -4.01 -2.23 0.10
C ASN A 372 -5.35 -2.09 0.84
N LYS A 373 -5.51 -2.84 1.92
CA LYS A 373 -6.69 -2.81 2.79
C LYS A 373 -6.90 -1.46 3.48
N ILE A 374 -5.81 -0.75 3.73
CA ILE A 374 -5.78 0.47 4.52
C ILE A 374 -5.73 1.70 3.61
N TYR A 375 -4.91 1.65 2.55
CA TYR A 375 -4.48 2.81 1.80
C TYR A 375 -5.18 3.04 0.45
N GLY A 376 -6.17 2.22 0.10
CA GLY A 376 -7.17 2.58 -0.91
C GLY A 376 -7.34 1.58 -2.03
N PHE A 377 -6.31 0.83 -2.42
CA PHE A 377 -6.38 -0.04 -3.59
C PHE A 377 -7.45 -1.12 -3.45
N GLU A 378 -7.57 -1.77 -2.29
CA GLU A 378 -8.62 -2.76 -2.07
C GLU A 378 -10.02 -2.12 -2.24
N GLY A 379 -10.23 -0.94 -1.66
CA GLY A 379 -11.51 -0.23 -1.77
C GLY A 379 -11.81 0.20 -3.19
N GLU A 380 -10.80 0.64 -3.93
CA GLU A 380 -10.92 1.08 -5.32
C GLU A 380 -11.27 -0.10 -6.23
N VAL A 381 -10.58 -1.23 -6.08
CA VAL A 381 -10.87 -2.48 -6.82
C VAL A 381 -12.28 -2.99 -6.52
N ARG A 382 -12.72 -3.00 -5.26
CA ARG A 382 -14.10 -3.39 -4.91
C ARG A 382 -15.12 -2.46 -5.54
N SER A 383 -14.84 -1.16 -5.59
CA SER A 383 -15.75 -0.16 -6.15
C SER A 383 -15.85 -0.24 -7.68
N LYS A 384 -14.72 -0.43 -8.37
CA LYS A 384 -14.65 -0.38 -9.84
C LYS A 384 -14.81 -1.76 -10.49
N LEU A 385 -14.47 -2.84 -9.79
CA LEU A 385 -14.50 -4.23 -10.28
C LEU A 385 -15.34 -5.16 -9.38
N SER A 386 -14.69 -5.95 -8.50
CA SER A 386 -15.34 -6.91 -7.58
C SER A 386 -14.37 -7.43 -6.53
N ASP A 387 -14.90 -8.13 -5.52
CA ASP A 387 -14.12 -8.79 -4.47
C ASP A 387 -13.16 -9.86 -5.01
N THR A 388 -13.56 -10.56 -6.08
CA THR A 388 -12.72 -11.57 -6.74
C THR A 388 -11.43 -10.95 -7.30
N PHE A 389 -11.50 -9.72 -7.82
CA PHE A 389 -10.30 -9.02 -8.29
C PHE A 389 -9.36 -8.63 -7.14
N VAL A 390 -9.88 -8.36 -5.93
CA VAL A 390 -9.02 -8.08 -4.77
C VAL A 390 -8.11 -9.28 -4.47
N GLU A 391 -8.68 -10.48 -4.44
CA GLU A 391 -7.92 -11.71 -4.18
C GLU A 391 -6.96 -12.01 -5.33
N LEU A 392 -7.41 -11.81 -6.57
CA LEU A 392 -6.57 -12.02 -7.75
C LEU A 392 -5.37 -11.06 -7.80
N PHE A 393 -5.57 -9.76 -7.56
CA PHE A 393 -4.46 -8.80 -7.51
C PHE A 393 -3.48 -9.13 -6.38
N ALA A 394 -3.96 -9.53 -5.19
CA ALA A 394 -3.09 -9.94 -4.10
C ALA A 394 -2.21 -11.15 -4.49
N GLU A 395 -2.77 -12.14 -5.20
CA GLU A 395 -2.01 -13.28 -5.74
C GLU A 395 -0.96 -12.83 -6.77
N VAL A 396 -1.33 -11.95 -7.71
CA VAL A 396 -0.40 -11.42 -8.73
C VAL A 396 0.72 -10.60 -8.09
N PHE A 397 0.41 -9.78 -7.08
CA PHE A 397 1.41 -9.01 -6.36
C PHE A 397 2.43 -9.89 -5.63
N CYS A 398 2.03 -11.07 -5.15
CA CYS A 398 2.95 -12.06 -4.62
C CYS A 398 3.89 -12.67 -5.68
N CYS A 399 3.59 -12.50 -6.97
CA CYS A 399 4.44 -12.99 -8.06
C CYS A 399 5.48 -11.96 -8.54
N LEU A 400 5.35 -10.68 -8.17
CA LEU A 400 6.26 -9.62 -8.58
C LEU A 400 7.70 -9.87 -8.08
N PRO A 401 8.73 -9.76 -8.95
CA PRO A 401 10.13 -9.79 -8.53
C PRO A 401 10.46 -8.76 -7.47
N LEU A 402 11.44 -9.06 -6.60
CA LEU A 402 11.81 -8.22 -5.47
C LEU A 402 12.92 -7.22 -5.81
N ALA A 403 13.78 -7.55 -6.77
CA ALA A 403 14.89 -6.70 -7.18
C ALA A 403 15.30 -6.95 -8.64
N HIS A 404 16.05 -6.00 -9.18
CA HIS A 404 16.63 -6.08 -10.53
C HIS A 404 18.11 -5.72 -10.51
N VAL A 405 18.88 -6.29 -11.43
CA VAL A 405 20.28 -5.91 -11.66
C VAL A 405 20.47 -5.55 -13.12
N ILE A 406 20.90 -4.32 -13.40
CA ILE A 406 21.12 -3.82 -14.77
C ILE A 406 22.60 -3.90 -15.10
N ASN A 407 22.94 -4.63 -16.16
CA ASN A 407 24.31 -4.85 -16.68
C ASN A 407 25.31 -5.29 -15.61
N GLU A 408 24.87 -6.05 -14.60
CA GLU A 408 25.72 -6.47 -13.46
C GLU A 408 26.33 -5.29 -12.68
N LYS A 409 25.80 -4.07 -12.84
CA LYS A 409 26.35 -2.83 -12.25
C LYS A 409 25.39 -2.13 -11.31
N VAL A 410 24.12 -2.01 -11.69
CA VAL A 410 23.14 -1.22 -10.94
C VAL A 410 22.14 -2.15 -10.29
N PHE A 411 22.12 -2.20 -8.96
CA PHE A 411 21.11 -2.94 -8.20
C PHE A 411 19.92 -2.03 -7.92
N VAL A 412 18.73 -2.47 -8.33
CA VAL A 412 17.48 -1.70 -8.17
C VAL A 412 16.53 -2.46 -7.26
N VAL A 413 16.07 -1.78 -6.21
CA VAL A 413 15.20 -2.33 -5.16
C VAL A 413 14.23 -1.26 -4.68
N HIS A 414 13.00 -1.60 -4.30
CA HIS A 414 12.05 -0.60 -3.80
C HIS A 414 12.53 0.06 -2.48
N GLY A 415 12.68 -0.74 -1.42
CA GLY A 415 13.09 -0.29 -0.09
C GLY A 415 14.61 -0.08 -0.01
N GLY A 416 15.36 -1.10 0.38
CA GLY A 416 16.79 -0.92 0.60
C GLY A 416 17.57 -2.19 0.95
N LEU A 417 18.63 -2.02 1.72
CA LEU A 417 19.57 -3.08 2.09
C LEU A 417 19.22 -3.73 3.43
N PHE A 418 20.08 -4.64 3.88
CA PHE A 418 19.74 -5.69 4.84
C PHE A 418 20.31 -5.44 6.25
N SER A 419 19.69 -6.06 7.25
CA SER A 419 20.11 -6.01 8.66
C SER A 419 21.41 -6.75 8.95
N VAL A 420 21.81 -7.65 8.05
CA VAL A 420 23.04 -8.45 8.14
C VAL A 420 23.97 -8.16 6.96
N ASP A 421 25.27 -8.27 7.20
CA ASP A 421 26.28 -8.18 6.14
C ASP A 421 26.43 -9.55 5.43
N GLY A 422 27.03 -9.53 4.24
CA GLY A 422 27.34 -10.74 3.46
C GLY A 422 26.23 -11.28 2.56
N VAL A 423 25.07 -10.62 2.53
CA VAL A 423 23.97 -10.97 1.60
C VAL A 423 24.44 -10.87 0.15
N LYS A 424 24.27 -11.95 -0.61
CA LYS A 424 24.63 -12.04 -2.02
C LYS A 424 23.41 -11.94 -2.93
N LEU A 425 23.63 -11.59 -4.19
CA LEU A 425 22.58 -11.61 -5.23
C LEU A 425 21.91 -12.99 -5.37
N SER A 426 22.65 -14.07 -5.10
CA SER A 426 22.11 -15.44 -5.06
C SER A 426 21.09 -15.64 -3.95
N ASP A 427 21.27 -15.01 -2.79
CA ASP A 427 20.36 -15.14 -1.66
C ASP A 427 19.03 -14.46 -2.00
N ILE A 428 19.08 -13.27 -2.63
CA ILE A 428 17.91 -12.53 -3.11
C ILE A 428 17.17 -13.32 -4.20
N LYS A 429 17.92 -13.90 -5.15
CA LYS A 429 17.36 -14.73 -6.23
C LYS A 429 16.66 -15.97 -5.69
N ALA A 430 17.11 -16.51 -4.56
CA ALA A 430 16.57 -17.71 -3.91
C ALA A 430 15.38 -17.46 -2.96
N ILE A 431 14.99 -16.21 -2.72
CA ILE A 431 13.82 -15.89 -1.88
C ILE A 431 12.56 -16.50 -2.51
N ASP A 432 11.84 -17.32 -1.75
CA ASP A 432 10.47 -17.72 -2.10
C ASP A 432 9.51 -16.56 -1.85
N ARG A 433 9.27 -15.78 -2.90
CA ARG A 433 8.51 -14.53 -2.82
C ARG A 433 7.00 -14.69 -2.90
N PHE A 434 6.49 -15.91 -3.12
CA PHE A 434 5.07 -16.18 -3.39
C PHE A 434 4.21 -16.15 -2.11
N CYS A 435 4.39 -15.11 -1.30
CA CYS A 435 3.71 -14.87 -0.05
C CYS A 435 3.53 -13.36 0.20
N GLU A 436 2.73 -13.02 1.21
CA GLU A 436 2.76 -11.66 1.77
C GLU A 436 4.12 -11.44 2.46
N PRO A 437 4.65 -10.20 2.43
CA PRO A 437 5.92 -9.92 3.10
C PRO A 437 5.87 -10.33 4.58
N PRO A 438 6.86 -11.08 5.08
CA PRO A 438 6.96 -11.42 6.50
C PRO A 438 7.26 -10.18 7.34
N GLU A 439 7.15 -10.29 8.67
CA GLU A 439 7.50 -9.18 9.58
C GLU A 439 9.02 -8.92 9.65
N GLU A 440 9.86 -9.92 9.32
CA GLU A 440 11.32 -9.87 9.38
C GLU A 440 11.99 -10.65 8.23
N GLY A 441 13.30 -10.46 8.06
CA GLY A 441 14.12 -11.16 7.06
C GLY A 441 14.23 -10.43 5.72
N LEU A 442 14.98 -11.02 4.79
CA LEU A 442 15.41 -10.36 3.55
C LEU A 442 14.26 -9.78 2.73
N MET A 443 13.14 -10.51 2.59
CA MET A 443 11.98 -10.04 1.83
C MET A 443 11.27 -8.85 2.50
N CYS A 444 11.27 -8.78 3.84
CA CYS A 444 10.76 -7.61 4.55
C CYS A 444 11.68 -6.42 4.30
N GLU A 445 12.98 -6.61 4.54
CA GLU A 445 13.98 -5.54 4.49
C GLU A 445 14.15 -4.93 3.11
N ILE A 446 14.08 -5.74 2.05
CA ILE A 446 14.19 -5.28 0.65
C ILE A 446 13.02 -4.36 0.26
N LEU A 447 11.87 -4.49 0.93
CA LEU A 447 10.67 -3.68 0.67
C LEU A 447 10.53 -2.47 1.61
N TRP A 448 11.19 -2.46 2.77
CA TRP A 448 10.87 -1.50 3.85
C TRP A 448 12.04 -0.69 4.40
N SER A 449 13.29 -1.04 4.07
CA SER A 449 14.46 -0.38 4.68
C SER A 449 14.78 0.95 4.00
N ASP A 450 15.32 1.88 4.79
CA ASP A 450 15.70 3.22 4.34
C ASP A 450 17.19 3.51 4.59
N PRO A 451 17.85 4.31 3.74
CA PRO A 451 19.18 4.83 4.03
C PRO A 451 19.18 5.74 5.28
N GLN A 452 20.33 5.86 5.93
CA GLN A 452 20.58 6.86 6.97
C GLN A 452 21.94 7.54 6.78
N PRO A 453 22.07 8.82 7.13
CA PRO A 453 23.35 9.52 6.97
C PRO A 453 24.43 9.02 7.93
N GLN A 454 24.06 8.45 9.09
CA GLN A 454 25.03 7.90 10.04
C GLN A 454 25.49 6.51 9.61
N LEU A 455 26.78 6.20 9.84
CA LEU A 455 27.33 4.86 9.61
C LEU A 455 26.65 3.81 10.51
N GLY A 456 26.70 2.55 10.06
CA GLY A 456 26.14 1.39 10.74
C GLY A 456 24.67 1.17 10.41
N ARG A 457 23.93 0.59 11.36
CA ARG A 457 22.50 0.30 11.25
C ARG A 457 21.75 0.91 12.41
N GLY A 458 20.53 1.36 12.14
CA GLY A 458 19.62 1.94 13.13
C GLY A 458 18.22 1.33 13.03
N PRO A 459 17.37 1.58 14.05
CA PRO A 459 15.96 1.19 13.97
C PRO A 459 15.29 1.97 12.84
N SER A 460 14.48 1.28 12.02
CA SER A 460 13.71 1.93 10.97
C SER A 460 12.78 3.00 11.55
N LYS A 461 12.77 4.17 10.90
CA LYS A 461 11.82 5.24 11.20
C LYS A 461 10.37 4.83 10.95
N ARG A 462 10.13 3.78 10.15
CA ARG A 462 8.80 3.24 9.83
C ARG A 462 8.31 2.23 10.86
N GLY A 463 9.21 1.70 11.70
CA GLY A 463 8.92 0.64 12.67
C GLY A 463 8.85 -0.76 12.06
N VAL A 464 9.36 -0.93 10.83
CA VAL A 464 9.53 -2.19 10.08
C VAL A 464 10.73 -2.02 9.14
N GLY A 465 11.50 -3.08 8.91
CA GLY A 465 12.81 -2.99 8.24
C GLY A 465 13.87 -2.33 9.14
N LEU A 466 14.88 -1.71 8.53
CA LEU A 466 15.94 -1.00 9.24
C LEU A 466 16.35 0.29 8.55
N SER A 467 17.15 1.10 9.26
CA SER A 467 17.94 2.16 8.65
C SER A 467 19.39 1.69 8.44
N PHE A 468 19.99 1.95 7.29
CA PHE A 468 21.36 1.51 6.96
C PHE A 468 22.26 2.64 6.44
N GLY A 469 23.49 2.71 6.91
CA GLY A 469 24.45 3.75 6.59
C GLY A 469 25.29 3.50 5.32
N ALA A 470 26.08 4.49 4.95
CA ALA A 470 26.95 4.45 3.77
C ALA A 470 27.92 3.26 3.75
N ASP A 471 28.43 2.85 4.91
CA ASP A 471 29.33 1.70 5.04
C ASP A 471 28.63 0.36 4.73
N VAL A 472 27.32 0.25 4.99
CA VAL A 472 26.53 -0.94 4.62
C VAL A 472 26.35 -0.99 3.10
N THR A 473 26.03 0.14 2.48
CA THR A 473 25.92 0.25 1.01
C THR A 473 27.24 -0.08 0.33
N GLU A 474 28.34 0.51 0.79
CA GLU A 474 29.66 0.25 0.23
C GLU A 474 30.03 -1.23 0.30
N ARG A 475 29.87 -1.86 1.48
CA ARG A 475 30.17 -3.29 1.64
C ARG A 475 29.32 -4.15 0.71
N PHE A 476 28.01 -3.93 0.63
CA PHE A 476 27.13 -4.72 -0.23
C PHE A 476 27.52 -4.62 -1.71
N LEU A 477 27.84 -3.40 -2.18
CA LEU A 477 28.25 -3.16 -3.55
C LEU A 477 29.58 -3.86 -3.86
N GLN A 478 30.59 -3.70 -3.01
CA GLN A 478 31.89 -4.37 -3.15
C GLN A 478 31.74 -5.90 -3.18
N ASP A 479 30.97 -6.44 -2.24
CA ASP A 479 30.76 -7.88 -2.07
C ASP A 479 30.04 -8.57 -3.23
N ASN A 480 29.34 -7.79 -4.06
CA ASN A 480 28.54 -8.26 -5.19
C ASN A 480 29.03 -7.70 -6.53
N ASN A 481 30.18 -7.00 -6.56
CA ASN A 481 30.77 -6.37 -7.75
C ASN A 481 29.84 -5.37 -8.46
N LEU A 482 29.05 -4.63 -7.69
CA LEU A 482 28.11 -3.61 -8.17
C LEU A 482 28.69 -2.20 -8.00
N ASP A 483 28.16 -1.26 -8.77
CA ASP A 483 28.63 0.13 -8.79
C ASP A 483 27.67 1.07 -8.03
N LEU A 484 26.36 0.79 -8.06
CA LEU A 484 25.29 1.69 -7.61
C LEU A 484 24.08 0.92 -7.08
N VAL A 485 23.47 1.43 -6.00
CA VAL A 485 22.10 1.08 -5.57
C VAL A 485 21.13 2.17 -6.03
N VAL A 486 20.04 1.79 -6.69
CA VAL A 486 18.89 2.67 -6.96
C VAL A 486 17.70 2.15 -6.16
N ARG A 487 17.03 3.04 -5.44
CA ARG A 487 15.84 2.72 -4.66
C ARG A 487 14.76 3.80 -4.73
N SER A 488 13.58 3.56 -4.15
CA SER A 488 12.44 4.48 -4.23
C SER A 488 11.85 4.83 -2.85
N HIS A 489 10.62 4.45 -2.51
CA HIS A 489 10.03 4.33 -1.15
C HIS A 489 9.99 5.58 -0.22
N GLU A 490 10.81 6.60 -0.46
CA GLU A 490 10.81 7.88 0.25
C GLU A 490 10.53 9.02 -0.73
N VAL A 491 9.56 9.86 -0.37
CA VAL A 491 9.31 11.12 -1.07
C VAL A 491 10.54 12.01 -0.94
N LYS A 492 11.00 12.58 -2.05
CA LYS A 492 12.09 13.57 -2.10
C LYS A 492 11.60 14.84 -2.79
N ASP A 493 11.99 16.00 -2.28
CA ASP A 493 11.52 17.31 -2.76
C ASP A 493 11.77 17.50 -4.28
N GLU A 494 12.96 17.11 -4.76
CA GLU A 494 13.34 17.20 -6.18
C GLU A 494 13.01 15.92 -6.98
N GLY A 495 12.26 14.99 -6.39
CA GLY A 495 11.95 13.69 -6.98
C GLY A 495 13.09 12.69 -6.91
N TYR A 496 14.27 13.09 -6.43
CA TYR A 496 15.41 12.20 -6.19
C TYR A 496 16.31 12.73 -5.07
N GLU A 497 17.18 11.86 -4.56
CA GLU A 497 18.30 12.24 -3.70
C GLU A 497 19.50 11.32 -3.97
N ILE A 498 20.71 11.88 -3.97
CA ILE A 498 21.96 11.12 -4.10
C ILE A 498 22.60 11.05 -2.72
N GLU A 499 22.72 9.85 -2.19
CA GLU A 499 23.13 9.56 -0.83
C GLU A 499 24.37 8.64 -0.83
N HIS A 500 24.98 8.45 0.34
CA HIS A 500 26.08 7.49 0.55
C HIS A 500 27.23 7.66 -0.45
N ASP A 501 27.78 8.87 -0.55
CA ASP A 501 28.91 9.21 -1.42
C ASP A 501 28.68 8.88 -2.91
N GLY A 502 27.43 8.99 -3.37
CA GLY A 502 27.04 8.71 -4.75
C GLY A 502 26.82 7.24 -5.06
N LYS A 503 26.81 6.38 -4.03
CA LYS A 503 26.58 4.94 -4.15
C LYS A 503 25.12 4.52 -3.97
N LEU A 504 24.26 5.43 -3.55
CA LEU A 504 22.82 5.22 -3.44
C LEU A 504 22.07 6.39 -4.08
N ILE A 505 21.06 6.08 -4.88
CA ILE A 505 20.12 7.07 -5.41
C ILE A 505 18.71 6.67 -5.04
N THR A 506 18.01 7.57 -4.35
CA THR A 506 16.56 7.49 -4.16
C THR A 506 15.89 8.18 -5.35
N VAL A 507 14.93 7.53 -6.03
CA VAL A 507 14.11 8.09 -7.11
C VAL A 507 12.63 7.91 -6.80
N PHE A 508 11.83 8.97 -6.99
CA PHE A 508 10.42 9.00 -6.65
C PHE A 508 9.64 9.64 -7.79
N SER A 509 8.62 8.95 -8.32
CA SER A 509 7.95 9.32 -9.58
C SER A 509 6.50 9.82 -9.39
N ALA A 510 6.09 10.12 -8.15
CA ALA A 510 4.80 10.73 -7.83
C ALA A 510 4.99 12.23 -7.48
N PRO A 511 4.94 13.15 -8.46
CA PRO A 511 5.04 14.58 -8.19
C PRO A 511 3.81 15.08 -7.41
N ASN A 512 3.99 16.12 -6.58
CA ASN A 512 2.97 16.66 -5.69
C ASN A 512 2.20 15.57 -4.94
N TYR A 513 2.95 14.65 -4.32
CA TYR A 513 2.42 13.44 -3.73
C TYR A 513 1.22 13.72 -2.82
N CYS A 514 0.15 12.94 -3.01
CA CYS A 514 -1.13 13.09 -2.31
C CYS A 514 -1.74 14.51 -2.38
N ASP A 515 -1.50 15.24 -3.48
CA ASP A 515 -1.97 16.61 -3.74
C ASP A 515 -1.57 17.64 -2.67
N GLN A 516 -0.54 17.35 -1.88
CA GLN A 516 -0.18 18.14 -0.69
C GLN A 516 1.31 18.39 -0.52
N MET A 517 2.17 17.48 -0.99
CA MET A 517 3.60 17.56 -0.73
C MET A 517 4.33 18.62 -1.56
N GLY A 518 3.85 18.93 -2.76
CA GLY A 518 4.48 19.90 -3.66
C GLY A 518 5.87 19.49 -4.21
N ASN A 519 6.30 18.24 -3.99
CA ASN A 519 7.55 17.70 -4.52
C ASN A 519 7.51 17.55 -6.06
N LYS A 520 8.68 17.50 -6.69
CA LYS A 520 8.81 17.02 -8.07
C LYS A 520 8.79 15.49 -8.11
N GLY A 521 8.54 14.95 -9.28
CA GLY A 521 8.83 13.56 -9.63
C GLY A 521 10.13 13.49 -10.40
N ALA A 522 10.78 12.32 -10.42
CA ALA A 522 11.91 12.05 -11.28
C ALA A 522 11.89 10.63 -11.84
N PHE A 523 12.63 10.42 -12.91
CA PHE A 523 13.02 9.10 -13.42
C PHE A 523 14.50 9.14 -13.83
N ILE A 524 15.16 7.98 -13.86
CA ILE A 524 16.59 7.86 -14.19
C ILE A 524 16.73 7.14 -15.52
N ARG A 525 17.47 7.72 -16.47
CA ARG A 525 17.90 7.05 -17.69
C ARG A 525 19.33 6.55 -17.54
N PHE A 526 19.54 5.28 -17.85
CA PHE A 526 20.86 4.66 -17.97
C PHE A 526 21.14 4.36 -19.44
N GLU A 527 22.36 4.60 -19.92
CA GLU A 527 22.79 4.27 -21.28
C GLU A 527 24.04 3.39 -21.27
N ALA A 528 24.03 2.31 -22.03
CA ALA A 528 25.14 1.37 -22.10
C ALA A 528 26.23 1.85 -23.08
N PRO A 529 27.53 1.63 -22.79
CA PRO A 529 28.05 0.82 -21.69
C PRO A 529 28.24 1.59 -20.37
N ASP A 530 28.18 2.92 -20.38
CA ASP A 530 28.62 3.76 -19.26
C ASP A 530 27.77 3.59 -17.99
N MET A 531 26.48 3.25 -18.12
CA MET A 531 25.53 3.06 -17.01
C MET A 531 25.52 4.23 -16.02
N LYS A 532 25.84 5.44 -16.47
CA LYS A 532 25.75 6.65 -15.65
C LYS A 532 24.28 7.06 -15.49
N PRO A 533 23.84 7.39 -14.26
CA PRO A 533 22.48 7.84 -14.03
C PRO A 533 22.27 9.24 -14.62
N ASN A 534 21.39 9.36 -15.61
CA ASN A 534 20.87 10.64 -16.11
C ASN A 534 19.48 10.88 -15.51
N ILE A 535 19.42 11.71 -14.48
CA ILE A 535 18.20 11.97 -13.71
C ILE A 535 17.39 13.10 -14.38
N VAL A 536 16.12 12.83 -14.67
CA VAL A 536 15.20 13.80 -15.27
C VAL A 536 14.05 14.06 -14.30
N THR A 537 13.87 15.32 -13.91
CA THR A 537 12.78 15.75 -13.01
C THR A 537 11.57 16.27 -13.79
N PHE A 538 10.38 16.10 -13.26
CA PHE A 538 9.13 16.60 -13.81
C PHE A 538 8.15 17.05 -12.72
N SER A 539 7.18 17.88 -13.09
CA SER A 539 6.14 18.39 -12.17
C SER A 539 4.82 17.64 -12.38
N SER A 540 3.92 17.76 -11.40
CA SER A 540 2.58 17.17 -11.45
C SER A 540 1.72 17.80 -12.53
N VAL A 541 0.81 17.02 -13.10
CA VAL A 541 -0.19 17.50 -14.06
C VAL A 541 -1.60 17.50 -13.47
N PRO A 542 -2.55 18.29 -14.02
CA PRO A 542 -3.93 18.27 -13.56
C PRO A 542 -4.58 16.89 -13.74
N HIS A 543 -5.43 16.51 -12.78
CA HIS A 543 -6.26 15.31 -12.81
C HIS A 543 -7.71 15.65 -12.38
N PRO A 544 -8.69 14.76 -12.62
CA PRO A 544 -10.06 14.93 -12.13
C PRO A 544 -10.12 15.11 -10.61
N ASP A 545 -11.16 15.79 -10.14
CA ASP A 545 -11.40 16.10 -8.72
C ASP A 545 -11.87 14.86 -7.92
N ILE A 546 -10.97 13.88 -7.80
CA ILE A 546 -11.09 12.72 -6.92
C ILE A 546 -9.94 12.80 -5.93
N LYS A 547 -10.26 13.17 -4.69
CA LYS A 547 -9.26 13.34 -3.62
C LYS A 547 -8.42 12.08 -3.43
N PRO A 548 -7.14 12.19 -3.05
CA PRO A 548 -6.35 11.07 -2.58
C PRO A 548 -7.06 10.33 -1.45
N MET A 549 -6.82 9.03 -1.34
CA MET A 549 -7.39 8.16 -0.32
C MET A 549 -8.92 8.10 -0.36
N ALA A 550 -9.58 8.41 -1.49
CA ALA A 550 -11.04 8.42 -1.60
C ALA A 550 -11.67 7.05 -1.27
N TYR A 551 -10.95 5.97 -1.61
CA TYR A 551 -11.35 4.58 -1.42
C TYR A 551 -10.69 3.90 -0.20
N ALA A 552 -9.85 4.63 0.54
CA ALA A 552 -9.14 4.11 1.70
C ALA A 552 -10.07 3.84 2.87
N ASN A 553 -9.53 3.17 3.89
CA ASN A 553 -10.27 2.88 5.11
C ASN A 553 -10.86 4.18 5.70
N ASN A 554 -12.18 4.20 5.90
CA ASN A 554 -12.89 5.36 6.44
C ASN A 554 -12.28 5.88 7.75
N PHE A 555 -11.73 4.99 8.58
CA PHE A 555 -11.09 5.39 9.82
C PHE A 555 -9.78 6.13 9.56
N LEU A 556 -8.92 5.65 8.66
CA LEU A 556 -7.65 6.29 8.33
C LEU A 556 -7.87 7.68 7.69
N ARG A 557 -8.89 7.82 6.82
CA ARG A 557 -9.27 9.11 6.20
C ARG A 557 -9.68 10.20 7.19
N MET A 558 -9.93 9.85 8.45
CA MET A 558 -10.18 10.85 9.50
C MET A 558 -8.89 11.52 10.02
N PHE A 559 -7.71 11.09 9.53
CA PHE A 559 -6.40 11.59 9.93
C PHE A 559 -5.59 12.19 8.77
N SER A 560 -6.06 12.01 7.54
CA SER A 560 -5.46 12.58 6.32
C SER A 560 -5.66 14.08 6.23
#